data_AF-A0A945E9A6-F1
#
_entry.id   AF-A0A945E9A6-F1
#
_cell.length_a   1.000
_cell.length_b   1.000
_cell.length_c   1.000
_cell.angle_alpha   90.00
_cell.angle_beta   90.00
_cell.angle_gamma   90.00
#
_symmetry.space_group_name_H-M   'P 1'
#
loop_
_entity.id
_entity.type
_entity.pdbx_description
1 polymer ?
#
loop_
_entity_poly.entity_id
_entity_poly.type
_entity_poly.pdbx_seq_one_letter_code
_entity_poly.pdbx_strand_id
1 'polypeptide(L)'
;MKLITFTVLAAMSTQATIAAPMSPMENYTATNVAGSEVSRIWEGMETDLKGKDCYRRAQIWAYDMHEQMNINSKKIFIHYTDKFNRELDQLGDIGWMKRKFFKAKKLDRRINKLVRTNITWDYHVAPMISVDGSDLVMDRYLELPYDAPKNYTAKQAWSLKAKPATPESWVEALTVRGELLWQARRASLLQDIKKAKKQSRFSSNNNDADDFMYSSNSESSEDKLKKLQATFKKLGMDKSDRIDIKCEKVDSIAEVDMQHDTAWCFYSVAPMYYYNEIDLRSLAYGDSQYNY
;
A
#
# COMPACT_ATOMS: atom_id res chain seq x y z
N MET A 1 44.30 13.23 59.44
CA MET A 1 43.81 12.16 58.53
C MET A 1 42.44 12.57 58.02
N LYS A 2 42.33 12.97 56.75
CA LYS A 2 41.04 13.25 56.09
C LYS A 2 40.67 12.05 55.24
N LEU A 3 39.60 11.35 55.61
CA LEU A 3 39.01 10.27 54.82
C LEU A 3 38.29 10.92 53.63
N ILE A 4 38.75 10.62 52.41
CA ILE A 4 38.06 11.00 51.17
C ILE A 4 37.18 9.81 50.78
N THR A 5 35.88 9.96 50.98
CA THR A 5 34.86 9.00 50.55
C THR A 5 34.64 9.15 49.05
N PHE A 6 35.09 8.18 48.26
CA PHE A 6 34.79 8.09 46.84
C PHE A 6 33.38 7.49 46.66
N THR A 7 32.42 8.34 46.32
CA THR A 7 31.07 7.91 45.93
C THR A 7 31.14 7.36 44.50
N VAL A 8 31.11 6.04 44.35
CA VAL A 8 30.98 5.38 43.04
C VAL A 8 29.53 5.55 42.58
N LEU A 9 29.30 6.51 41.67
CA LEU A 9 28.04 6.61 40.94
C LEU A 9 28.00 5.47 39.93
N ALA A 10 27.38 4.35 40.29
CA ALA A 10 27.05 3.29 39.35
C ALA A 10 25.96 3.82 38.41
N ALA A 11 26.36 4.35 37.26
CA ALA A 11 25.45 4.58 36.16
C ALA A 11 24.90 3.22 35.71
N MET A 12 23.74 2.84 36.25
CA MET A 12 22.95 1.75 35.69
C MET A 12 22.49 2.24 34.32
N SER A 13 23.30 1.99 33.30
CA SER A 13 22.86 2.01 31.92
C SER A 13 21.78 0.95 31.83
N THR A 14 20.52 1.38 31.95
CA THR A 14 19.38 0.60 31.52
C THR A 14 19.59 0.33 30.04
N GLN A 15 20.21 -0.81 29.73
CA GLN A 15 20.12 -1.37 28.40
C GLN A 15 18.64 -1.64 28.23
N ALA A 16 17.94 -0.69 27.59
CA ALA A 16 16.66 -0.98 26.99
C ALA A 16 16.97 -2.08 25.98
N THR A 17 16.76 -3.32 26.39
CA THR A 17 16.65 -4.44 25.47
C THR A 17 15.47 -4.06 24.59
N ILE A 18 15.76 -3.47 23.43
CA ILE A 18 14.78 -3.29 22.37
C ILE A 18 14.41 -4.71 22.02
N ALA A 19 13.30 -5.19 22.57
CA ALA A 19 12.78 -6.51 22.27
C ALA A 19 12.70 -6.59 20.75
N ALA A 20 13.36 -7.58 20.16
CA ALA A 20 13.27 -7.78 18.73
C ALA A 20 11.79 -7.93 18.36
N PRO A 21 11.34 -7.35 17.24
CA PRO A 21 9.96 -7.47 16.82
C PRO A 21 9.55 -8.94 16.81
N MET A 22 8.55 -9.31 17.61
CA MET A 22 8.03 -10.68 17.64
C MET A 22 7.10 -10.90 16.46
N SER A 23 7.20 -12.08 15.84
CA SER A 23 6.26 -12.47 14.78
C SER A 23 4.89 -12.76 15.40
N PRO A 24 3.78 -12.25 14.84
CA PRO A 24 2.44 -12.57 15.34
C PRO A 24 2.11 -14.06 15.19
N MET A 25 2.85 -14.79 14.36
CA MET A 25 2.69 -16.23 14.16
C MET A 25 3.37 -17.07 15.24
N GLU A 26 4.10 -16.48 16.18
CA GLU A 26 4.76 -17.20 17.26
C GLU A 26 3.73 -18.00 18.09
N ASN A 27 3.98 -19.28 18.30
CA ASN A 27 3.09 -20.23 18.99
C ASN A 27 1.72 -20.45 18.33
N TYR A 28 1.53 -20.06 17.06
CA TYR A 28 0.31 -20.34 16.30
C TYR A 28 0.56 -21.36 15.19
N THR A 29 -0.22 -22.44 15.20
CA THR A 29 -0.19 -23.47 14.14
C THR A 29 -1.53 -23.50 13.42
N ALA A 30 -1.51 -23.14 12.13
CA ALA A 30 -2.69 -23.21 11.29
C ALA A 30 -3.09 -24.67 10.98
N THR A 31 -4.38 -24.92 10.83
CA THR A 31 -4.87 -26.24 10.39
C THR A 31 -4.40 -26.48 8.95
N ASN A 32 -3.76 -27.63 8.71
CA ASN A 32 -3.44 -28.07 7.36
C ASN A 32 -4.62 -28.84 6.76
N VAL A 33 -5.14 -28.32 5.66
CA VAL A 33 -6.33 -28.80 4.96
C VAL A 33 -5.90 -29.60 3.73
N ALA A 34 -6.67 -30.62 3.33
CA ALA A 34 -6.41 -31.33 2.09
C ALA A 34 -6.81 -30.50 0.88
N GLY A 35 -6.03 -30.53 -0.22
CA GLY A 35 -6.34 -29.81 -1.45
C GLY A 35 -7.74 -30.06 -2.02
N SER A 36 -8.29 -31.26 -1.81
CA SER A 36 -9.66 -31.62 -2.22
C SER A 36 -10.76 -30.83 -1.50
N GLU A 37 -10.48 -30.21 -0.36
CA GLU A 37 -11.46 -29.43 0.41
C GLU A 37 -11.51 -27.95 0.04
N VAL A 38 -10.53 -27.45 -0.72
CA VAL A 38 -10.41 -26.02 -1.05
C VAL A 38 -11.65 -25.49 -1.75
N SER A 39 -12.19 -26.23 -2.72
CA SER A 39 -13.41 -25.83 -3.44
C SER A 39 -14.61 -25.74 -2.52
N ARG A 40 -14.77 -26.72 -1.60
CA ARG A 40 -15.85 -26.72 -0.61
C ARG A 40 -15.76 -25.52 0.31
N ILE A 41 -14.56 -25.19 0.78
CA ILE A 41 -14.32 -24.01 1.62
C ILE A 41 -14.64 -22.74 0.84
N TRP A 42 -14.07 -22.59 -0.36
CA TRP A 42 -14.25 -21.41 -1.22
C TRP A 42 -15.71 -21.14 -1.59
N GLU A 43 -16.47 -22.19 -1.89
CA GLU A 43 -17.88 -22.12 -2.25
C GLU A 43 -18.78 -21.84 -1.04
N GLY A 44 -18.37 -22.29 0.16
CA GLY A 44 -19.07 -22.03 1.41
C GLY A 44 -18.88 -20.62 1.98
N MET A 45 -17.91 -19.85 1.50
CA MET A 45 -17.66 -18.48 1.96
C MET A 45 -18.78 -17.52 1.58
N GLU A 46 -19.29 -16.78 2.56
CA GLU A 46 -20.34 -15.77 2.36
C GLU A 46 -19.89 -14.66 1.39
N THR A 47 -20.74 -14.35 0.41
CA THR A 47 -20.47 -13.31 -0.60
C THR A 47 -21.30 -12.05 -0.43
N ASP A 48 -22.37 -12.08 0.37
CA ASP A 48 -23.22 -10.89 0.65
C ASP A 48 -22.68 -10.04 1.81
N LEU A 49 -21.36 -9.97 1.94
CA LEU A 49 -20.69 -9.11 2.91
C LEU A 49 -20.61 -7.69 2.35
N LYS A 50 -21.66 -6.90 2.59
CA LYS A 50 -21.72 -5.48 2.20
C LYS A 50 -20.72 -4.67 3.01
N GLY A 51 -19.87 -3.89 2.33
CA GLY A 51 -18.98 -2.92 2.97
C GLY A 51 -17.65 -2.78 2.24
N LYS A 52 -16.97 -1.65 2.46
CA LYS A 52 -15.62 -1.42 1.94
C LYS A 52 -14.53 -2.05 2.83
N ASP A 53 -14.93 -2.59 3.98
CA ASP A 53 -14.04 -2.96 5.08
C ASP A 53 -13.49 -4.38 4.90
N CYS A 54 -12.30 -4.49 4.32
CA CYS A 54 -11.61 -5.76 4.09
C CYS A 54 -11.40 -6.55 5.39
N TYR A 55 -11.03 -5.89 6.48
CA TYR A 55 -10.80 -6.51 7.79
C TYR A 55 -12.03 -7.22 8.34
N ARG A 56 -13.21 -6.63 8.19
CA ARG A 56 -14.46 -7.22 8.64
C ARG A 56 -14.77 -8.49 7.87
N ARG A 57 -14.59 -8.46 6.53
CA ARG A 57 -14.79 -9.64 5.69
C ARG A 57 -13.79 -10.75 6.02
N ALA A 58 -12.51 -10.39 6.17
CA ALA A 58 -11.48 -11.34 6.53
C ALA A 58 -11.73 -11.99 7.90
N GLN A 59 -12.24 -11.24 8.88
CA GLN A 59 -12.64 -11.80 10.17
C GLN A 59 -13.83 -12.74 10.05
N ILE A 60 -14.90 -12.35 9.35
CA ILE A 60 -16.11 -13.18 9.21
C ILE A 60 -15.74 -14.50 8.56
N TRP A 61 -15.02 -14.46 7.43
CA TRP A 61 -14.59 -15.69 6.76
C TRP A 61 -13.66 -16.55 7.62
N ALA A 62 -12.72 -15.96 8.36
CA ALA A 62 -11.85 -16.70 9.27
C ALA A 62 -12.64 -17.36 10.42
N TYR A 63 -13.61 -16.64 10.97
CA TYR A 63 -14.51 -17.13 12.02
C TYR A 63 -15.39 -18.26 11.51
N ASP A 64 -16.01 -18.12 10.33
CA ASP A 64 -16.85 -19.15 9.72
C ASP A 64 -16.05 -20.43 9.44
N MET A 65 -14.82 -20.31 8.94
CA MET A 65 -13.93 -21.45 8.75
C MET A 65 -13.62 -22.18 10.06
N HIS A 66 -13.43 -21.43 11.16
CA HIS A 66 -13.21 -22.01 12.48
C HIS A 66 -14.47 -22.70 13.01
N GLU A 67 -15.60 -21.99 13.09
CA GLU A 67 -16.82 -22.51 13.71
C GLU A 67 -17.46 -23.65 12.92
N GLN A 68 -17.47 -23.56 11.59
CA GLN A 68 -18.19 -24.52 10.75
C GLN A 68 -17.32 -25.70 10.32
N MET A 69 -15.99 -25.52 10.28
CA MET A 69 -15.07 -26.51 9.70
C MET A 69 -13.89 -26.86 10.61
N ASN A 70 -13.78 -26.26 11.80
CA ASN A 70 -12.66 -26.44 12.73
C ASN A 70 -11.30 -26.12 12.09
N ILE A 71 -11.26 -25.10 11.21
CA ILE A 71 -10.05 -24.66 10.51
C ILE A 71 -9.47 -23.44 11.23
N ASN A 72 -8.29 -23.61 11.82
CA ASN A 72 -7.45 -22.53 12.30
C ASN A 72 -6.76 -21.86 11.12
N SER A 73 -7.34 -20.76 10.63
CA SER A 73 -6.84 -20.02 9.48
C SER A 73 -5.82 -18.94 9.88
N LYS A 74 -5.08 -18.43 8.90
CA LYS A 74 -4.20 -17.27 9.01
C LYS A 74 -4.87 -16.07 8.36
N LYS A 75 -4.23 -14.91 8.50
CA LYS A 75 -4.51 -13.72 7.70
C LYS A 75 -3.23 -13.21 7.09
N ILE A 76 -3.34 -12.78 5.83
CA ILE A 76 -2.30 -12.04 5.13
C ILE A 76 -2.70 -10.57 5.09
N PHE A 77 -1.76 -9.70 5.46
CA PHE A 77 -1.92 -8.25 5.44
C PHE A 77 -0.95 -7.69 4.41
N ILE A 78 -1.41 -6.85 3.48
CA ILE A 78 -0.56 -5.93 2.73
C ILE A 78 -0.61 -4.57 3.41
N HIS A 79 0.56 -3.98 3.63
CA HIS A 79 0.72 -2.67 4.26
C HIS A 79 1.21 -1.69 3.20
N TYR A 80 0.42 -0.67 2.91
CA TYR A 80 0.81 0.38 1.98
C TYR A 80 1.54 1.49 2.75
N THR A 81 2.62 1.97 2.15
CA THR A 81 3.48 2.96 2.78
C THR A 81 3.04 4.39 2.47
N ASP A 82 3.53 5.38 3.21
CA ASP A 82 3.35 6.79 2.89
C ASP A 82 3.90 7.14 1.52
N LYS A 83 4.99 6.50 1.10
CA LYS A 83 5.49 6.67 -0.27
C LYS A 83 4.45 6.25 -1.30
N PHE A 84 3.81 5.09 -1.14
CA PHE A 84 2.74 4.65 -2.04
C PHE A 84 1.58 5.63 -2.02
N ASN A 85 1.13 6.00 -0.82
CA ASN A 85 -0.02 6.87 -0.64
C ASN A 85 0.21 8.26 -1.23
N ARG A 86 1.34 8.88 -0.92
CA ARG A 86 1.74 10.20 -1.40
C ARG A 86 1.95 10.21 -2.92
N GLU A 87 2.70 9.26 -3.47
CA GLU A 87 3.10 9.31 -4.88
C GLU A 87 2.02 8.77 -5.83
N LEU A 88 1.23 7.77 -5.39
CA LEU A 88 0.28 7.04 -6.23
C LEU A 88 -1.17 7.33 -5.85
N ASP A 89 -1.59 7.05 -4.62
CA ASP A 89 -3.01 7.20 -4.25
C ASP A 89 -3.49 8.65 -4.28
N GLN A 90 -2.63 9.54 -3.79
CA GLN A 90 -2.86 10.98 -3.81
C GLN A 90 -2.39 11.62 -5.12
N LEU A 91 -1.73 10.85 -5.98
CA LEU A 91 -1.07 11.29 -7.21
C LEU A 91 -0.17 12.51 -6.96
N GLY A 92 0.60 12.54 -5.87
CA GLY A 92 1.40 13.69 -5.45
C GLY A 92 0.55 14.92 -5.13
N ASP A 93 -0.48 14.71 -4.31
CA ASP A 93 -1.40 15.71 -3.78
C ASP A 93 -2.02 16.66 -4.82
N ILE A 94 -2.67 16.10 -5.85
CA ILE A 94 -3.33 16.92 -6.88
C ILE A 94 -4.60 17.63 -6.39
N GLY A 95 -5.02 17.44 -5.13
CA GLY A 95 -6.28 17.94 -4.60
C GLY A 95 -7.52 17.21 -5.15
N TRP A 96 -8.62 17.29 -4.40
CA TRP A 96 -9.86 16.54 -4.68
C TRP A 96 -10.52 16.94 -6.00
N MET A 97 -10.52 18.23 -6.36
CA MET A 97 -11.12 18.74 -7.61
C MET A 97 -10.40 18.19 -8.84
N LYS A 98 -9.06 18.26 -8.88
CA LYS A 98 -8.27 17.76 -10.00
C LYS A 98 -8.40 16.24 -10.14
N ARG A 99 -8.52 15.52 -9.01
CA ARG A 99 -8.80 14.08 -9.01
C ARG A 99 -10.18 13.76 -9.58
N LYS A 100 -11.24 14.44 -9.12
CA LYS A 100 -12.63 14.23 -9.56
C LYS A 100 -12.82 14.46 -11.07
N PHE A 101 -12.09 15.42 -11.63
CA PHE A 101 -12.13 15.77 -13.06
C PHE A 101 -10.90 15.26 -13.83
N PHE A 102 -10.15 14.32 -13.26
CA PHE A 102 -8.95 13.79 -13.91
C PHE A 102 -9.29 13.19 -15.28
N LYS A 103 -8.57 13.65 -16.31
CA LYS A 103 -8.70 13.15 -17.68
C LYS A 103 -7.38 13.23 -18.42
N ALA A 104 -6.75 12.07 -18.60
CA ALA A 104 -5.59 11.93 -19.46
C ALA A 104 -5.96 11.34 -20.82
N LYS A 105 -5.79 12.11 -21.90
CA LYS A 105 -6.21 11.73 -23.26
C LYS A 105 -5.58 10.43 -23.78
N LYS A 106 -4.36 10.10 -23.33
CA LYS A 106 -3.63 8.88 -23.73
C LYS A 106 -3.77 7.73 -22.73
N LEU A 107 -4.63 7.86 -21.73
CA LEU A 107 -4.80 6.88 -20.66
C LEU A 107 -6.12 6.13 -20.85
N ASP A 108 -6.12 4.83 -20.56
CA ASP A 108 -7.31 3.99 -20.63
C ASP A 108 -8.46 4.56 -19.78
N ARG A 109 -9.70 4.43 -20.27
CA ARG A 109 -10.90 4.96 -19.59
C ARG A 109 -11.06 4.38 -18.19
N ARG A 110 -10.72 3.11 -17.98
CA ARG A 110 -10.80 2.42 -16.69
C ARG A 110 -9.75 2.94 -15.71
N ILE A 111 -8.54 3.27 -16.17
CA ILE A 111 -7.53 3.91 -15.32
C ILE A 111 -7.97 5.33 -14.94
N ASN A 112 -8.52 6.10 -15.89
CA ASN A 112 -9.12 7.40 -15.54
C ASN A 112 -10.23 7.25 -14.50
N LYS A 113 -11.08 6.21 -14.61
CA LYS A 113 -12.12 5.90 -13.61
C LYS A 113 -11.51 5.54 -12.26
N LEU A 114 -10.50 4.66 -12.24
CA LEU A 114 -9.75 4.26 -11.04
C LEU A 114 -9.26 5.49 -10.28
N VAL A 115 -8.55 6.41 -10.94
CA VAL A 115 -8.07 7.67 -10.33
C VAL A 115 -9.20 8.48 -9.69
N ARG A 116 -10.33 8.62 -10.39
CA ARG A 116 -11.46 9.43 -9.92
C ARG A 116 -12.17 8.82 -8.70
N THR A 117 -12.16 7.50 -8.59
CA THR A 117 -12.78 6.76 -7.48
C THR A 117 -11.74 6.28 -6.46
N ASN A 118 -10.48 6.67 -6.62
CA ASN A 118 -9.40 6.18 -5.79
C ASN A 118 -9.51 6.72 -4.37
N ILE A 119 -9.45 5.80 -3.41
CA ILE A 119 -9.29 6.11 -1.98
C ILE A 119 -7.86 5.77 -1.59
N THR A 120 -7.35 6.39 -0.53
CA THR A 120 -6.08 5.97 0.07
C THR A 120 -6.30 4.62 0.75
N TRP A 121 -5.37 3.67 0.56
CA TRP A 121 -5.39 2.39 1.26
C TRP A 121 -4.23 2.39 2.24
N ASP A 122 -4.51 2.18 3.52
CA ASP A 122 -3.46 2.01 4.53
C ASP A 122 -3.01 0.55 4.55
N TYR A 123 -3.97 -0.38 4.46
CA TYR A 123 -3.74 -1.81 4.34
C TYR A 123 -4.86 -2.51 3.59
N HIS A 124 -4.63 -3.77 3.24
CA HIS A 124 -5.68 -4.72 2.87
C HIS A 124 -5.38 -6.09 3.49
N VAL A 125 -6.44 -6.84 3.82
CA VAL A 125 -6.30 -8.11 4.54
C VAL A 125 -7.26 -9.14 3.96
N ALA A 126 -6.80 -10.39 3.92
CA ALA A 126 -7.59 -11.54 3.52
C ALA A 126 -7.25 -12.76 4.41
N PRO A 127 -8.20 -13.69 4.60
CA PRO A 127 -7.90 -14.94 5.27
C PRO A 127 -7.04 -15.83 4.37
N MET A 128 -6.26 -16.70 4.98
CA MET A 128 -5.33 -17.60 4.32
C MET A 128 -5.37 -18.96 5.01
N ILE A 129 -5.45 -20.04 4.24
CA ILE A 129 -5.47 -21.41 4.77
C ILE A 129 -4.20 -22.14 4.37
N SER A 130 -3.77 -23.11 5.17
CA SER A 130 -2.68 -24.02 4.82
C SER A 130 -3.27 -25.25 4.14
N VAL A 131 -2.77 -25.59 2.96
CA VAL A 131 -3.28 -26.66 2.09
C VAL A 131 -2.11 -27.52 1.64
N ASP A 132 -2.10 -28.77 2.06
CA ASP A 132 -1.01 -29.72 1.74
C ASP A 132 0.40 -29.12 2.00
N GLY A 133 0.53 -28.34 3.08
CA GLY A 133 1.78 -27.66 3.47
C GLY A 133 2.09 -26.35 2.75
N SER A 134 1.22 -25.88 1.85
CA SER A 134 1.35 -24.61 1.13
C SER A 134 0.23 -23.63 1.49
N ASP A 135 0.47 -22.32 1.35
CA ASP A 135 -0.52 -21.32 1.71
C ASP A 135 -1.40 -20.90 0.53
N LEU A 136 -2.71 -20.75 0.79
CA LEU A 136 -3.68 -20.20 -0.15
C LEU A 136 -4.49 -19.08 0.49
N VAL A 137 -4.46 -17.91 -0.14
CA VAL A 137 -5.25 -16.74 0.22
C VAL A 137 -6.67 -16.89 -0.33
N MET A 138 -7.65 -16.68 0.54
CA MET A 138 -9.07 -16.88 0.28
C MET A 138 -9.79 -15.52 0.25
N ASP A 139 -9.57 -14.73 -0.80
CA ASP A 139 -10.23 -13.42 -0.98
C ASP A 139 -11.30 -13.46 -2.08
N ARG A 140 -12.56 -13.64 -1.68
CA ARG A 140 -13.70 -13.70 -2.61
C ARG A 140 -14.07 -12.35 -3.23
N TYR A 141 -13.53 -11.24 -2.72
CA TYR A 141 -13.95 -9.90 -3.12
C TYR A 141 -12.96 -9.18 -4.02
N LEU A 142 -11.71 -9.64 -4.07
CA LEU A 142 -10.69 -8.97 -4.85
C LEU A 142 -10.81 -9.32 -6.34
N GLU A 143 -11.37 -8.39 -7.12
CA GLU A 143 -11.44 -8.45 -8.59
C GLU A 143 -10.18 -7.81 -9.22
N LEU A 144 -9.00 -8.31 -8.86
CA LEU A 144 -7.72 -7.85 -9.39
C LEU A 144 -6.98 -8.95 -10.17
N PRO A 145 -6.01 -8.58 -11.02
CA PRO A 145 -5.44 -9.53 -11.96
C PRO A 145 -4.47 -10.52 -11.31
N TYR A 146 -4.93 -11.72 -11.00
CA TYR A 146 -4.08 -12.81 -10.47
C TYR A 146 -3.26 -13.55 -11.53
N ASP A 147 -3.59 -13.41 -12.82
CA ASP A 147 -3.01 -14.22 -13.91
C ASP A 147 -2.66 -13.41 -15.16
N ALA A 148 -2.67 -12.08 -15.06
CA ALA A 148 -2.37 -11.29 -16.24
C ALA A 148 -0.87 -11.48 -16.57
N PRO A 149 -0.51 -11.93 -17.78
CA PRO A 149 0.88 -12.19 -18.11
C PRO A 149 1.71 -10.94 -17.86
N LYS A 150 2.94 -11.10 -17.35
CA LYS A 150 3.91 -10.00 -17.23
C LYS A 150 3.94 -9.28 -18.58
N ASN A 151 3.52 -8.01 -18.60
CA ASN A 151 3.05 -7.23 -19.77
C ASN A 151 1.55 -7.31 -20.11
N TYR A 152 0.69 -7.06 -19.11
CA TYR A 152 -0.75 -7.02 -19.32
C TYR A 152 -1.25 -5.71 -19.93
N THR A 153 -2.34 -5.80 -20.69
CA THR A 153 -3.13 -4.64 -21.15
C THR A 153 -4.08 -4.18 -20.05
N ALA A 154 -4.51 -2.91 -20.09
CA ALA A 154 -5.57 -2.43 -19.20
C ALA A 154 -6.81 -3.33 -19.28
N LYS A 155 -7.20 -3.83 -20.47
CA LYS A 155 -8.35 -4.73 -20.60
C LYS A 155 -8.21 -6.01 -19.77
N GLN A 156 -7.03 -6.63 -19.80
CA GLN A 156 -6.73 -7.86 -19.04
C GLN A 156 -6.71 -7.62 -17.53
N ALA A 157 -6.24 -6.45 -17.08
CA ALA A 157 -6.23 -6.08 -15.67
C ALA A 157 -7.63 -6.08 -15.01
N TRP A 158 -8.69 -5.96 -15.81
CA TRP A 158 -10.07 -5.80 -15.31
C TRP A 158 -11.02 -6.94 -15.76
N SER A 159 -10.50 -8.05 -16.28
CA SER A 159 -11.32 -9.18 -16.76
C SER A 159 -11.22 -10.43 -15.89
N LEU A 160 -10.66 -10.30 -14.69
CA LEU A 160 -10.31 -11.44 -13.85
C LEU A 160 -11.35 -11.66 -12.76
N LYS A 161 -11.43 -12.91 -12.31
CA LYS A 161 -12.41 -13.38 -11.32
C LYS A 161 -11.66 -13.73 -10.04
N ALA A 162 -12.29 -13.48 -8.89
CA ALA A 162 -11.78 -13.93 -7.61
C ALA A 162 -11.61 -15.47 -7.62
N LYS A 163 -10.48 -15.93 -7.07
CA LYS A 163 -10.15 -17.34 -6.89
C LYS A 163 -9.18 -17.48 -5.72
N PRO A 164 -9.03 -18.69 -5.12
CA PRO A 164 -7.91 -18.96 -4.25
C PRO A 164 -6.58 -18.69 -4.99
N ALA A 165 -5.64 -18.04 -4.31
CA ALA A 165 -4.36 -17.66 -4.89
C ALA A 165 -3.22 -17.89 -3.90
N THR A 166 -1.99 -18.05 -4.39
CA THR A 166 -0.82 -18.03 -3.51
C THR A 166 -0.64 -16.64 -2.89
N PRO A 167 0.03 -16.51 -1.74
CA PRO A 167 0.37 -15.22 -1.15
C PRO A 167 1.00 -14.25 -2.14
N GLU A 168 1.97 -14.73 -2.93
CA GLU A 168 2.71 -13.92 -3.89
C GLU A 168 1.80 -13.41 -5.01
N SER A 169 0.97 -14.27 -5.58
CA SER A 169 0.02 -13.87 -6.63
C SER A 169 -1.05 -12.91 -6.11
N TRP A 170 -1.47 -13.05 -4.85
CA TRP A 170 -2.42 -12.14 -4.23
C TRP A 170 -1.82 -10.76 -3.94
N VAL A 171 -0.58 -10.72 -3.42
CA VAL A 171 0.16 -9.47 -3.23
C VAL A 171 0.42 -8.78 -4.58
N GLU A 172 0.85 -9.52 -5.61
CA GLU A 172 1.08 -8.97 -6.96
C GLU A 172 -0.20 -8.39 -7.56
N ALA A 173 -1.35 -9.06 -7.39
CA ALA A 173 -2.63 -8.53 -7.86
C ALA A 173 -2.96 -7.16 -7.22
N LEU A 174 -2.63 -6.96 -5.95
CA LEU A 174 -2.82 -5.69 -5.25
C LEU A 174 -1.82 -4.62 -5.68
N THR A 175 -0.59 -4.98 -6.04
CA THR A 175 0.39 -4.00 -6.53
C THR A 175 0.06 -3.49 -7.94
N VAL A 176 -0.64 -4.29 -8.77
CA VAL A 176 -1.12 -3.85 -10.09
C VAL A 176 -1.97 -2.58 -10.00
N ARG A 177 -2.77 -2.41 -8.96
CA ARG A 177 -3.48 -1.14 -8.71
C ARG A 177 -2.52 0.04 -8.64
N GLY A 178 -1.43 -0.10 -7.88
CA GLY A 178 -0.37 0.90 -7.77
C GLY A 178 0.30 1.19 -9.12
N GLU A 179 0.55 0.16 -9.93
CA GLU A 179 1.15 0.32 -11.25
C GLU A 179 0.23 1.10 -12.21
N LEU A 180 -1.08 0.85 -12.17
CA LEU A 180 -2.07 1.62 -12.93
C LEU A 180 -2.14 3.08 -12.48
N LEU A 181 -2.05 3.33 -11.17
CA LEU A 181 -1.98 4.69 -10.61
C LEU A 181 -0.67 5.39 -10.98
N TRP A 182 0.44 4.66 -11.04
CA TRP A 182 1.73 5.19 -11.50
C TRP A 182 1.65 5.63 -12.97
N GLN A 183 0.99 4.84 -13.84
CA GLN A 183 0.75 5.24 -15.23
C GLN A 183 -0.09 6.52 -15.32
N ALA A 184 -1.10 6.66 -14.46
CA ALA A 184 -1.88 7.89 -14.38
C ALA A 184 -1.06 9.08 -13.90
N ARG A 185 -0.24 8.91 -12.85
CA ARG A 185 0.68 9.93 -12.33
C ARG A 185 1.66 10.39 -13.40
N ARG A 186 2.24 9.44 -14.14
CA ARG A 186 3.12 9.72 -15.27
C ARG A 186 2.43 10.56 -16.35
N ALA A 187 1.23 10.15 -16.77
CA ALA A 187 0.46 10.89 -17.75
C ALA A 187 0.09 12.32 -17.27
N SER A 188 -0.20 12.47 -15.98
CA SER A 188 -0.46 13.76 -15.34
C SER A 188 0.77 14.68 -15.37
N LEU A 189 1.91 14.17 -14.92
CA LEU A 189 3.17 14.93 -14.90
C LEU A 189 3.60 15.36 -16.30
N LEU A 190 3.48 14.50 -17.31
CA LEU A 190 3.78 14.87 -18.70
C LEU A 190 2.89 16.02 -19.20
N GLN A 191 1.61 16.04 -18.83
CA GLN A 191 0.73 17.15 -19.17
C GLN A 191 1.10 18.44 -18.45
N ASP A 192 1.43 18.35 -17.16
CA ASP A 192 1.82 19.52 -16.36
C ASP A 192 3.16 20.09 -16.84
N ILE A 193 4.14 19.24 -17.18
CA ILE A 193 5.40 19.65 -17.83
C ILE A 193 5.13 20.35 -19.15
N LYS A 194 4.25 19.81 -20.01
CA LYS A 194 3.90 20.43 -21.29
C LYS A 194 3.27 21.81 -21.09
N LYS A 195 2.40 21.97 -20.08
CA LYS A 195 1.77 23.25 -19.74
C LYS A 195 2.80 24.27 -19.21
N ALA A 196 3.65 23.86 -18.28
CA ALA A 196 4.70 24.73 -17.72
C ALA A 196 5.72 25.18 -18.78
N LYS A 197 6.12 24.29 -19.70
CA LYS A 197 6.95 24.65 -20.88
C LYS A 197 6.27 25.66 -21.80
N LYS A 198 4.95 25.57 -21.96
CA LYS A 198 4.20 26.54 -22.76
C LYS A 198 4.19 27.90 -22.04
N GLN A 199 3.87 27.93 -20.76
CA GLN A 199 3.79 29.16 -19.95
C GLN A 199 5.13 29.91 -19.90
N SER A 200 6.23 29.21 -19.62
CA SER A 200 7.58 29.81 -19.61
C SER A 200 7.97 30.49 -20.93
N ARG A 201 7.58 29.93 -22.09
CA ARG A 201 7.82 30.55 -23.40
C ARG A 201 7.04 31.85 -23.61
N PHE A 202 5.82 31.94 -23.09
CA PHE A 202 5.00 33.16 -23.21
C PHE A 202 5.47 34.24 -22.24
N SER A 203 5.87 33.88 -21.01
CA SER A 203 6.44 34.82 -20.05
C SER A 203 7.76 35.44 -20.52
N SER A 204 8.57 34.70 -21.30
CA SER A 204 9.80 35.24 -21.90
C SER A 204 9.57 36.20 -23.06
N ASN A 205 8.36 36.23 -23.65
CA ASN A 205 8.04 37.05 -24.82
C ASN A 205 7.26 38.34 -24.47
N ASN A 206 6.65 38.42 -23.28
CA ASN A 206 5.99 39.62 -22.78
C ASN A 206 6.89 40.30 -21.74
N ASN A 207 7.94 40.98 -22.22
CA ASN A 207 8.76 41.86 -21.38
C ASN A 207 8.25 43.31 -21.36
N ASP A 208 7.09 43.60 -21.96
CA ASP A 208 6.52 44.94 -21.98
C ASP A 208 5.32 45.08 -21.03
N ALA A 209 5.56 45.91 -20.03
CA ALA A 209 4.66 46.76 -19.26
C ALA A 209 3.75 46.14 -18.18
N ASP A 210 3.98 46.66 -16.96
CA ASP A 210 3.08 46.80 -15.81
C ASP A 210 2.34 45.56 -15.29
N ASP A 211 2.92 44.92 -14.27
CA ASP A 211 2.10 44.26 -13.24
C ASP A 211 2.73 44.45 -11.85
N PHE A 212 2.44 45.63 -11.30
CA PHE A 212 2.68 45.99 -9.91
C PHE A 212 1.57 45.35 -9.05
N MET A 213 2.00 44.63 -8.00
CA MET A 213 1.20 44.10 -6.89
C MET A 213 0.20 42.97 -7.21
N TYR A 214 0.67 41.72 -7.16
CA TYR A 214 0.07 40.68 -6.30
C TYR A 214 0.97 39.43 -6.14
N SER A 215 1.10 38.96 -4.90
CA SER A 215 1.53 37.61 -4.47
C SER A 215 3.04 37.33 -4.27
N SER A 216 3.48 37.51 -3.03
CA SER A 216 4.77 37.11 -2.45
C SER A 216 4.96 35.59 -2.28
N ASN A 217 4.30 34.74 -3.09
CA ASN A 217 4.46 33.28 -3.04
C ASN A 217 4.28 32.59 -4.41
N SER A 218 4.33 33.32 -5.53
CA SER A 218 4.20 32.69 -6.85
C SER A 218 5.51 32.01 -7.30
N GLU A 219 5.56 30.69 -7.20
CA GLU A 219 6.64 29.87 -7.78
C GLU A 219 6.80 30.21 -9.27
N SER A 220 8.01 30.58 -9.70
CA SER A 220 8.24 30.97 -11.10
C SER A 220 7.89 29.81 -12.04
N SER A 221 7.45 30.12 -13.27
CA SER A 221 7.12 29.08 -14.25
C SER A 221 8.32 28.17 -14.57
N GLU A 222 9.55 28.68 -14.43
CA GLU A 222 10.78 27.92 -14.61
C GLU A 222 11.06 26.99 -13.42
N ASP A 223 10.89 27.46 -12.19
CA ASP A 223 11.07 26.64 -10.98
C ASP A 223 10.06 25.51 -10.94
N LYS A 224 8.80 25.81 -11.28
CA LYS A 224 7.76 24.80 -11.41
C LYS A 224 8.11 23.74 -12.45
N LEU A 225 8.66 24.14 -13.59
CA LEU A 225 9.11 23.19 -14.62
C LEU A 225 10.25 22.32 -14.11
N LYS A 226 11.27 22.91 -13.47
CA LYS A 226 12.39 22.18 -12.86
C LYS A 226 11.91 21.18 -11.82
N LYS A 227 11.00 21.58 -10.93
CA LYS A 227 10.40 20.71 -9.91
C LYS A 227 9.63 19.54 -10.52
N LEU A 228 8.80 19.80 -11.54
CA LEU A 228 8.07 18.74 -12.24
C LEU A 228 9.01 17.74 -12.93
N GLN A 229 10.08 18.22 -13.58
CA GLN A 229 11.09 17.36 -14.22
C GLN A 229 11.89 16.56 -13.19
N ALA A 230 12.26 17.17 -12.07
CA ALA A 230 12.95 16.50 -10.98
C ALA A 230 12.08 15.38 -10.38
N THR A 231 10.80 15.65 -10.11
CA THR A 231 9.84 14.64 -9.64
C THR A 231 9.67 13.51 -10.66
N PHE A 232 9.54 13.83 -11.95
CA PHE A 232 9.41 12.83 -13.02
C PHE A 232 10.62 11.88 -13.05
N LYS A 233 11.84 12.42 -12.90
CA LYS A 233 13.08 11.64 -12.84
C LYS A 233 13.21 10.85 -11.53
N LYS A 234 12.87 11.47 -10.38
CA LYS A 234 12.90 10.82 -9.06
C LYS A 234 12.02 9.56 -9.04
N LEU A 235 10.87 9.61 -9.70
CA LEU A 235 9.95 8.47 -9.82
C LEU A 235 10.34 7.47 -10.93
N GLY A 236 11.48 7.66 -11.59
CA GLY A 236 11.97 6.78 -12.67
C GLY A 236 11.13 6.80 -13.94
N MET A 237 10.25 7.78 -14.11
CA MET A 237 9.30 7.86 -15.23
C MET A 237 9.96 8.24 -16.57
N ASP A 238 11.23 8.67 -16.52
CA ASP A 238 12.12 8.93 -17.64
C ASP A 238 12.78 7.67 -18.19
N LYS A 239 12.92 6.62 -17.37
CA LYS A 239 13.61 5.38 -17.74
C LYS A 239 12.69 4.33 -18.36
N SER A 240 11.42 4.34 -17.95
CA SER A 240 10.45 3.32 -18.36
C SER A 240 9.05 3.93 -18.46
N ASP A 241 8.21 3.31 -19.29
CA ASP A 241 6.77 3.57 -19.35
C ASP A 241 5.98 2.72 -18.34
N ARG A 242 6.67 1.88 -17.56
CA ARG A 242 6.11 0.94 -16.58
C ARG A 242 6.96 0.90 -15.31
N ILE A 243 6.33 0.56 -14.20
CA ILE A 243 6.95 0.25 -12.91
C ILE A 243 6.56 -1.18 -12.53
N ASP A 244 7.47 -1.90 -11.87
CA ASP A 244 7.23 -3.21 -11.22
C ASP A 244 7.21 -2.93 -9.72
N ILE A 245 6.01 -2.87 -9.13
CA ILE A 245 5.85 -2.61 -7.69
C ILE A 245 5.84 -3.95 -6.96
N LYS A 246 6.81 -4.11 -6.06
CA LYS A 246 6.95 -5.29 -5.21
C LYS A 246 6.75 -4.92 -3.75
N CYS A 247 6.08 -5.79 -3.01
CA CYS A 247 6.00 -5.71 -1.57
C CYS A 247 6.95 -6.72 -0.94
N GLU A 248 7.67 -6.31 0.10
CA GLU A 248 8.58 -7.19 0.82
C GLU A 248 7.82 -7.93 1.93
N LYS A 249 8.15 -9.21 2.14
CA LYS A 249 7.61 -9.96 3.27
C LYS A 249 8.33 -9.49 4.54
N VAL A 250 7.57 -9.21 5.59
CA VAL A 250 8.10 -8.86 6.92
C VAL A 250 7.46 -9.75 7.98
N ASP A 251 8.18 -9.96 9.07
CA ASP A 251 7.70 -10.76 10.19
C ASP A 251 6.97 -9.89 11.23
N SER A 252 7.20 -8.57 11.22
CA SER A 252 6.52 -7.62 12.10
C SER A 252 6.12 -6.32 11.40
N ILE A 253 5.03 -5.71 11.87
CA ILE A 253 4.60 -4.38 11.41
C ILE A 253 5.60 -3.28 11.81
N ALA A 254 6.45 -3.51 12.80
CA ALA A 254 7.49 -2.54 13.16
C ALA A 254 8.48 -2.29 12.02
N GLU A 255 8.76 -3.31 11.21
CA GLU A 255 9.63 -3.18 10.03
C GLU A 255 8.99 -2.32 8.94
N VAL A 256 7.65 -2.38 8.83
CA VAL A 256 6.85 -1.54 7.93
C VAL A 256 6.97 -0.09 8.34
N ASP A 257 6.72 0.20 9.63
CA ASP A 257 6.72 1.57 10.15
C ASP A 257 8.11 2.21 10.03
N MET A 258 9.20 1.44 10.20
CA MET A 258 10.57 1.92 10.00
C MET A 258 10.86 2.35 8.55
N GLN A 259 10.18 1.77 7.57
CA GLN A 259 10.44 1.97 6.14
C GLN A 259 9.30 2.67 5.40
N HIS A 260 8.36 3.25 6.14
CA HIS A 260 7.12 3.84 5.65
C HIS A 260 7.32 4.95 4.60
N ASP A 261 8.48 5.60 4.57
CA ASP A 261 8.78 6.64 3.58
C ASP A 261 9.56 6.17 2.34
N THR A 262 10.08 4.94 2.35
CA THR A 262 11.10 4.50 1.37
C THR A 262 10.66 3.34 0.49
N ALA A 263 9.98 2.34 1.04
CA ALA A 263 9.45 1.20 0.29
C ALA A 263 8.08 1.53 -0.32
N TRP A 264 7.56 0.68 -1.22
CA TRP A 264 6.19 0.86 -1.74
C TRP A 264 5.15 0.18 -0.86
N CYS A 265 5.42 -1.03 -0.43
CA CYS A 265 4.52 -1.81 0.39
C CYS A 265 5.28 -2.96 1.04
N PHE A 266 4.65 -3.54 2.04
CA PHE A 266 5.09 -4.75 2.71
C PHE A 266 3.92 -5.72 2.81
N TYR A 267 4.19 -6.98 3.13
CA TYR A 267 3.14 -7.87 3.57
C TYR A 267 3.61 -8.74 4.72
N SER A 268 2.69 -9.06 5.63
CA SER A 268 2.94 -9.92 6.77
C SER A 268 1.81 -10.94 6.93
N VAL A 269 2.06 -11.96 7.74
CA VAL A 269 1.10 -13.01 8.05
C VAL A 269 0.87 -13.02 9.55
N ALA A 270 -0.38 -13.16 9.98
CA ALA A 270 -0.75 -13.28 11.39
C ALA A 270 -1.83 -14.36 11.60
N PRO A 271 -2.04 -14.81 12.84
CA PRO A 271 -3.16 -15.66 13.21
C PRO A 271 -4.50 -15.05 12.84
N MET A 272 -5.54 -15.89 12.68
CA MET A 272 -6.91 -15.42 12.40
C MET A 272 -7.49 -14.44 13.43
N TYR A 273 -6.92 -14.37 14.64
CA TYR A 273 -7.43 -13.54 15.73
C TYR A 273 -7.11 -12.04 15.58
N TYR A 274 -6.11 -11.67 14.76
CA TYR A 274 -5.78 -10.26 14.53
C TYR A 274 -6.78 -9.64 13.56
N TYR A 275 -7.51 -8.64 14.00
CA TYR A 275 -8.60 -8.03 13.24
C TYR A 275 -8.07 -7.05 12.20
N ASN A 276 -7.13 -6.19 12.59
CA ASN A 276 -6.58 -5.13 11.75
C ASN A 276 -5.08 -4.87 12.03
N GLU A 277 -4.50 -3.87 11.37
CA GLU A 277 -3.12 -3.46 11.57
C GLU A 277 -2.85 -2.76 12.93
N ILE A 278 -3.88 -2.19 13.59
CA ILE A 278 -3.73 -1.64 14.94
C ILE A 278 -3.39 -2.78 15.92
N ASP A 279 -4.06 -3.92 15.81
CA ASP A 279 -3.76 -5.08 16.66
C ASP A 279 -2.31 -5.58 16.48
N LEU A 280 -1.81 -5.52 15.24
CA LEU A 280 -0.41 -5.87 14.95
C LEU A 280 0.56 -4.85 15.56
N ARG A 281 0.23 -3.56 15.56
CA ARG A 281 1.04 -2.52 16.20
C ARG A 281 1.01 -2.65 17.72
N SER A 282 -0.15 -2.94 18.31
CA SER A 282 -0.26 -3.22 19.74
C SER A 282 0.58 -4.43 20.15
N LEU A 283 0.72 -5.45 19.29
CA LEU A 283 1.66 -6.54 19.54
C LEU A 283 3.12 -6.08 19.48
N ALA A 284 3.47 -5.30 18.45
CA ALA A 284 4.86 -4.91 18.21
C ALA A 284 5.41 -3.89 19.23
N TYR A 285 4.58 -2.95 19.68
CA TYR A 285 4.98 -1.84 20.55
C TYR A 285 4.41 -1.93 21.97
N GLY A 286 3.57 -2.95 22.24
CA GLY A 286 2.74 -3.00 23.43
C GLY A 286 1.49 -2.12 23.31
N ASP A 287 0.64 -2.17 24.33
CA ASP A 287 -0.58 -1.34 24.43
C ASP A 287 -0.19 0.11 24.76
N SER A 288 0.48 0.75 23.81
CA SER A 288 0.82 2.16 23.87
C SER A 288 -0.46 2.90 23.49
N GLN A 289 -0.98 3.78 24.36
CA GLN A 289 -2.16 4.61 24.10
C GLN A 289 -1.95 5.63 22.95
N TYR A 290 -1.03 5.38 22.03
CA TYR A 290 -0.82 6.18 20.83
C TYR A 290 -1.93 5.86 19.83
N ASN A 291 -2.75 6.87 19.55
CA ASN A 291 -3.57 6.90 18.34
C ASN A 291 -2.61 7.08 17.16
N TYR A 292 -2.26 5.97 16.50
CA TYR A 292 -1.57 5.96 15.21
C TYR A 292 -2.54 6.34 14.08
#